data_AF-A0A943UZG5-F1
#
_entry.id   AF-A0A943UZG5-F1
#
_cell.length_a   1.000
_cell.length_b   1.000
_cell.length_c   1.000
_cell.angle_alpha   90.00
_cell.angle_beta   90.00
_cell.angle_gamma   90.00
#
_symmetry.space_group_name_H-M   'P 1'
#
loop_
_entity.id
_entity.type
_entity.pdbx_description
1 polymer ?
#
loop_
_entity_poly.entity_id
_entity_poly.type
_entity_poly.pdbx_seq_one_letter_code
_entity_poly.pdbx_strand_id
1 'polypeptide(L)' 'MSRKPIIAGNWKMNMTPAESVVLSQGVSNRYARGWDRVDVVLCPPAIDLRSVVTVL' A
#
# COMPACT_ATOMS: atom_id res chain seq x y z
N MET A 1 -20.75 8.53 16.17
CA MET A 1 -19.36 8.19 15.81
C MET A 1 -19.27 8.01 14.31
N SER A 2 -18.36 8.74 13.64
CA SER A 2 -18.11 8.59 12.20
C SER A 2 -17.06 7.50 11.97
N ARG A 3 -17.28 6.63 10.98
CA ARG A 3 -16.28 5.63 10.58
C ARG A 3 -15.11 6.33 9.88
N LYS A 4 -13.88 5.84 10.10
CA LYS A 4 -12.73 6.27 9.32
C LYS A 4 -12.86 5.69 7.90
N PRO A 5 -12.77 6.51 6.83
CA PRO A 5 -12.77 6.01 5.46
C PRO A 5 -11.57 5.10 5.18
N ILE A 6 -11.73 4.15 4.26
CA ILE A 6 -10.68 3.22 3.85
C ILE A 6 -10.48 3.31 2.34
N ILE A 7 -9.22 3.36 1.89
CA ILE A 7 -8.82 3.25 0.48
C ILE A 7 -7.92 2.03 0.36
N ALA A 8 -8.38 1.02 -0.39
CA ALA A 8 -7.63 -0.23 -0.61
C ALA A 8 -7.19 -0.35 -2.08
N GLY A 9 -5.88 -0.50 -2.30
CA GLY A 9 -5.30 -0.77 -3.61
C GLY A 9 -5.13 -2.27 -3.84
N ASN A 10 -6.10 -2.92 -4.48
CA ASN A 10 -6.00 -4.33 -4.87
C ASN A 10 -5.20 -4.50 -6.17
N TRP A 11 -3.99 -5.04 -6.06
CA TRP A 11 -3.09 -5.23 -7.19
C TRP A 11 -3.41 -6.47 -8.01
N LYS A 12 -4.28 -7.34 -7.49
CA LYS A 12 -4.65 -8.63 -8.10
C LYS A 12 -3.38 -9.45 -8.37
N MET A 13 -3.29 -10.11 -9.52
CA MET A 13 -2.11 -10.85 -9.97
C MET A 13 -1.32 -10.01 -10.98
N ASN A 14 -0.81 -8.87 -10.53
CA ASN A 14 0.06 -7.99 -11.31
C ASN A 14 1.33 -7.70 -10.52
N MET A 15 2.34 -7.24 -11.25
CA MET A 15 3.67 -6.87 -10.76
C MET A 15 4.55 -8.07 -10.38
N THR A 16 5.84 -7.80 -10.45
CA THR A 16 6.92 -8.61 -9.89
C THR A 16 7.28 -8.09 -8.50
N PRO A 17 8.01 -8.87 -7.66
CA PRO A 17 8.44 -8.42 -6.34
C PRO A 17 9.19 -7.08 -6.35
N ALA A 18 9.99 -6.81 -7.40
CA ALA A 18 10.74 -5.57 -7.53
C ALA A 18 9.83 -4.36 -7.82
N GLU A 19 8.85 -4.51 -8.71
CA GLU A 19 7.87 -3.47 -9.02
C GLU A 19 6.99 -3.17 -7.80
N SER A 20 6.58 -4.22 -7.08
CA SER A 20 5.83 -4.13 -5.83
C SER A 20 6.57 -3.31 -4.75
N VAL A 21 7.89 -3.45 -4.65
CA VAL A 21 8.74 -2.61 -3.78
C VAL A 21 8.73 -1.16 -4.22
N VAL A 22 8.97 -0.90 -5.51
CA VAL A 22 9.02 0.47 -6.06
C VAL A 22 7.70 1.20 -5.85
N LEU A 23 6.56 0.52 -6.09
CA LEU A 23 5.24 1.10 -5.89
C LEU A 23 4.98 1.40 -4.40
N SER A 24 5.29 0.47 -3.51
CA SER A 24 5.09 0.65 -2.06
C SER A 24 5.89 1.82 -1.51
N GLN A 25 7.18 1.91 -1.88
CA GLN A 25 8.05 3.03 -1.52
C GLN A 25 7.49 4.36 -2.06
N GLY A 26 6.99 4.35 -3.30
CA GLY A 26 6.37 5.52 -3.92
C GLY A 26 5.09 5.97 -3.21
N VAL A 27 4.33 5.05 -2.64
CA VAL A 27 3.16 5.36 -1.79
C VAL A 27 3.60 5.92 -0.44
N SER A 28 4.55 5.27 0.25
CA SER A 28 5.07 5.72 1.55
C SER A 28 5.70 7.12 1.45
N ASN A 29 6.49 7.38 0.41
CA ASN A 29 7.11 8.70 0.19
C ASN A 29 6.10 9.83 -0.12
N ARG A 30 4.89 9.50 -0.58
CA ARG A 30 3.82 10.46 -0.83
C ARG A 30 2.90 10.65 0.38
N TYR A 31 3.19 9.99 1.49
CA TYR A 31 2.47 10.18 2.73
C TYR A 31 2.39 11.67 3.11
N ALA A 32 1.19 12.10 3.48
CA ALA A 32 0.92 13.45 3.96
C ALA A 32 0.03 13.37 5.20
N ARG A 33 0.13 14.36 6.10
CA ARG A 33 -0.69 14.44 7.35
C ARG A 33 -2.20 14.36 7.10
N GLY A 34 -2.69 14.68 5.90
CA GLY A 34 -4.09 14.52 5.53
C GLY A 34 -4.56 13.05 5.51
N TRP A 35 -3.63 12.11 5.34
CA TRP A 35 -3.90 10.68 5.27
C TRP A 35 -4.20 10.08 6.64
N ASP A 36 -3.85 10.74 7.75
CA ASP A 36 -4.21 10.30 9.11
C ASP A 36 -5.73 10.13 9.30
N ARG A 37 -6.53 10.78 8.46
CA ARG A 37 -8.00 10.71 8.46
C ARG A 37 -8.57 9.54 7.67
N VAL A 38 -7.74 8.77 6.96
CA VAL A 38 -8.12 7.67 6.07
C VAL A 38 -7.21 6.47 6.32
N ASP A 39 -7.72 5.24 6.28
CA ASP A 39 -6.86 4.05 6.29
C ASP A 39 -6.48 3.69 4.86
N VAL A 40 -5.18 3.61 4.58
CA VAL A 40 -4.66 3.24 3.25
C VAL A 40 -4.12 1.82 3.33
N VAL A 41 -4.63 0.94 2.48
CA VAL A 41 -4.29 -0.49 2.47
C VAL A 41 -3.74 -0.87 1.10
N LEU A 42 -2.57 -1.53 1.09
CA LEU A 42 -2.01 -2.14 -0.12
C LEU A 42 -2.29 -3.65 -0.10
N CYS A 43 -2.85 -4.18 -1.19
CA CYS A 43 -3.13 -5.62 -1.32
C CYS A 43 -2.33 -6.20 -2.51
N PRO A 44 -1.02 -6.47 -2.31
CA PRO A 44 -0.18 -7.13 -3.32
C PRO A 44 -0.52 -8.62 -3.49
N PRO A 45 -0.03 -9.28 -4.55
CA PRO A 45 0.01 -10.74 -4.63
C PRO A 45 0.70 -11.35 -3.40
N ALA A 46 0.32 -12.56 -3.01
CA ALA A 46 0.84 -13.19 -1.79
C ALA A 46 2.37 -13.35 -1.78
N ILE A 47 2.97 -13.59 -2.95
CA ILE A 47 4.43 -13.72 -3.12
C ILE A 47 5.20 -12.42 -2.85
N ASP A 48 4.54 -11.28 -2.98
CA ASP A 48 5.16 -9.95 -2.88
C ASP A 48 5.01 -9.33 -1.49
N LEU A 49 4.17 -9.89 -0.62
CA LEU A 49 3.87 -9.36 0.71
C LEU A 49 5.15 -9.09 1.53
N ARG A 50 6.10 -10.04 1.52
CA ARG A 50 7.36 -9.89 2.27
C ARG A 50 8.18 -8.69 1.78
N SER A 51 8.23 -8.50 0.47
CA SER A 51 8.98 -7.40 -0.15
C SER A 51 8.32 -6.06 0.15
N VAL A 52 7.00 -5.98 0.02
CA VAL A 52 6.19 -4.77 0.29
C VAL A 52 6.30 -4.31 1.75
N VAL A 53 6.16 -5.22 2.71
CA VAL A 53 6.21 -4.88 4.15
C VAL A 53 7.57 -4.34 4.57
N THR A 54 8.65 -4.70 3.89
CA THR A 54 10.01 -4.25 4.24
C THR A 54 10.25 -2.76 3.90
N VAL A 55 9.39 -2.15 3.08
CA VAL A 55 9.59 -0.80 2.53
C VAL A 55 8.47 0.20 2.83
N LEU A 56 7.46 -0.22 3.61
CA LEU A 56 6.39 0.64 4.12
C LEU A 56 6.80 1.28 5.45
#